data_AF-A0A7V5DDS1-F1
#
_entry.id   AF-A0A7V5DDS1-F1
#
_cell.length_a   1.000
_cell.length_b   1.000
_cell.length_c   1.000
_cell.angle_alpha   90.00
_cell.angle_beta   90.00
_cell.angle_gamma   90.00
#
_symmetry.space_group_name_H-M   'P 1'
#
loop_
_entity.id
_entity.type
_entity.pdbx_description
1 polymer ?
#
loop_
_entity_poly.entity_id
_entity_poly.type
_entity_poly.pdbx_seq_one_letter_code
_entity_poly.pdbx_strand_id
1 'polypeptide(L)'
;MKTIQFFLIFCLAAVLFAACSKDNDSNPAMQGIWQGKWGSGSQTPTNFFQFKMESNGQLQRLDEQNQVIATGTWTLNGIEFECTYTHTDGQVHRIAGLYTDFDNTIIGTWGYHPSKANGGEIELMKQ
;
A
#
# COMPACT_ATOMS: atom_id res chain seq x y z
N MET A 1 6.54 -56.47 19.00
CA MET A 1 5.82 -55.22 19.36
C MET A 1 6.83 -54.07 19.41
N LYS A 2 7.10 -53.36 18.30
CA LYS A 2 7.95 -52.13 18.31
C LYS A 2 8.01 -51.33 17.00
N THR A 3 7.03 -51.47 16.09
CA THR A 3 7.06 -50.77 14.78
C THR A 3 5.80 -49.98 14.43
N ILE A 4 4.81 -49.92 15.33
CA ILE A 4 3.50 -49.25 15.11
C ILE A 4 3.50 -47.79 15.62
N GLN A 5 4.64 -47.25 16.05
CA GLN A 5 4.70 -45.91 16.64
C GLN A 5 5.26 -44.81 15.73
N PHE A 6 5.72 -45.15 14.52
CA PHE A 6 6.37 -44.18 13.62
C PHE A 6 5.48 -43.61 12.51
N PHE A 7 4.28 -44.15 12.29
CA PHE A 7 3.40 -43.71 11.19
C PHE A 7 2.41 -42.60 11.55
N LEU A 8 2.21 -42.28 12.83
CA LEU A 8 1.22 -41.28 13.26
C LEU A 8 1.75 -39.84 13.34
N ILE A 9 3.06 -39.63 13.21
CA ILE A 9 3.70 -38.33 13.41
C ILE A 9 3.87 -37.56 12.08
N PHE A 10 3.78 -38.24 10.93
CA PHE A 10 4.02 -37.60 9.63
C PHE A 10 2.78 -36.91 9.03
N CYS A 11 1.56 -37.20 9.52
CA CYS A 11 0.33 -36.60 9.00
C CYS A 11 -0.04 -35.24 9.61
N LEU A 12 0.65 -34.78 10.66
CA LEU A 12 0.30 -33.53 11.36
C LEU A 12 1.05 -32.28 10.86
N ALA A 13 1.98 -32.44 9.91
CA ALA A 13 2.79 -31.31 9.39
C ALA A 13 2.21 -30.63 8.13
N ALA A 14 1.10 -31.14 7.57
CA ALA A 14 0.55 -30.65 6.30
C ALA A 14 -0.50 -29.53 6.43
N VAL A 15 -0.94 -29.18 7.64
CA VAL A 15 -2.10 -28.27 7.84
C VAL A 15 -1.71 -26.83 8.18
N LEU A 16 -0.42 -26.50 8.27
CA LEU A 16 0.04 -25.16 8.69
C LEU A 16 0.34 -24.18 7.54
N PHE A 17 0.20 -24.59 6.28
CA PHE A 17 0.37 -23.67 5.13
C PHE A 17 -0.93 -23.06 4.62
N ALA A 18 -2.08 -23.35 5.24
CA ALA A 18 -3.22 -22.44 5.21
C ALA A 18 -2.99 -21.28 6.20
N ALA A 19 -1.80 -20.67 6.16
CA ALA A 19 -1.63 -19.33 6.69
C ALA A 19 -2.55 -18.46 5.83
N CYS A 20 -3.65 -18.06 6.44
CA CYS A 20 -4.70 -17.23 5.86
C CYS A 20 -4.10 -16.32 4.79
N SER A 21 -4.42 -16.60 3.51
CA SER A 21 -4.57 -15.50 2.57
C SER A 21 -5.66 -14.66 3.20
N LYS A 22 -5.27 -13.73 4.08
CA LYS A 22 -6.17 -12.71 4.58
C LYS A 22 -6.67 -12.07 3.31
N ASP A 23 -7.94 -12.34 3.00
CA ASP A 23 -8.64 -11.69 1.93
C ASP A 23 -8.31 -10.22 2.11
N ASN A 24 -7.56 -9.67 1.14
CA ASN A 24 -7.38 -8.23 1.06
C ASN A 24 -8.77 -7.74 0.71
N ASP A 25 -9.59 -7.49 1.75
CA ASP A 25 -10.84 -6.76 1.68
C ASP A 25 -10.50 -5.40 1.09
N SER A 26 -10.42 -5.39 -0.22
CA SER A 26 -10.12 -4.23 -1.01
C SER A 26 -11.33 -3.34 -0.88
N ASN A 27 -11.21 -2.33 -0.03
CA ASN A 27 -12.29 -1.40 0.20
C ASN A 27 -12.65 -0.72 -1.14
N PRO A 28 -13.85 -0.96 -1.73
CA PRO A 28 -14.25 -0.33 -2.98
C PRO A 28 -14.24 1.20 -2.88
N ALA A 29 -14.35 1.76 -1.66
CA ALA A 29 -14.26 3.19 -1.42
C ALA A 29 -12.87 3.76 -1.78
N MET A 30 -11.80 2.98 -1.78
CA MET A 30 -10.47 3.44 -2.16
C MET A 30 -10.20 3.33 -3.66
N GLN A 31 -10.99 2.54 -4.40
CA GLN A 31 -10.80 2.40 -5.84
C GLN A 31 -11.03 3.75 -6.55
N GLY A 32 -10.13 4.11 -7.46
CA GLY A 32 -10.23 5.31 -8.29
C GLY A 32 -8.94 6.12 -8.40
N ILE A 33 -9.07 7.34 -8.90
CA ILE A 33 -7.98 8.31 -8.98
C ILE A 33 -7.93 9.13 -7.69
N TRP A 34 -6.73 9.19 -7.12
CA TRP A 34 -6.40 10.02 -5.97
C TRP A 34 -5.34 11.00 -6.42
N GLN A 35 -5.67 12.29 -6.41
CA GLN A 35 -4.80 13.35 -6.90
C GLN A 35 -4.56 14.37 -5.78
N GLY A 36 -3.35 14.91 -5.73
CA GLY A 36 -3.01 15.96 -4.80
C GLY A 36 -1.55 16.35 -4.95
N LYS A 37 -0.86 16.52 -3.82
CA LYS A 37 0.48 17.10 -3.77
C LYS A 37 1.41 16.39 -2.81
N TRP A 38 2.71 16.50 -3.08
CA TRP A 38 3.77 16.07 -2.15
C TRP A 38 4.77 17.21 -1.91
N GLY A 39 5.38 17.20 -0.72
CA GLY A 39 6.41 18.15 -0.29
C GLY A 39 7.67 17.42 0.18
N SER A 40 8.81 18.11 0.19
CA SER A 40 10.08 17.58 0.70
C SER A 40 10.38 18.12 2.10
N GLY A 41 10.81 17.24 3.02
CA GLY A 41 11.05 17.60 4.41
C GLY A 41 9.81 18.23 5.06
N SER A 42 9.98 19.41 5.65
CA SER A 42 8.90 20.18 6.31
C SER A 42 8.26 21.22 5.38
N GLN A 43 8.46 21.13 4.06
CA GLN A 43 7.87 22.06 3.12
C GLN A 43 6.41 21.71 2.86
N THR A 44 5.56 22.73 2.75
CA THR A 44 4.18 22.57 2.30
C THR A 44 4.14 21.83 0.96
N PRO A 45 3.29 20.80 0.78
CA PRO A 45 3.15 20.10 -0.48
C PRO A 45 2.76 21.00 -1.66
N THR A 46 3.60 21.06 -2.69
CA THR A 46 3.35 21.83 -3.91
C THR A 46 3.47 21.01 -5.20
N ASN A 47 4.18 19.89 -5.16
CA ASN A 47 4.50 19.11 -6.35
C ASN A 47 3.36 18.15 -6.67
N PHE A 48 3.00 18.00 -7.95
CA PHE A 48 1.93 17.10 -8.39
C PHE A 48 2.13 15.67 -7.89
N PHE A 49 1.04 15.05 -7.45
CA PHE A 49 1.01 13.67 -7.00
C PHE A 49 -0.30 12.99 -7.39
N GLN A 50 -0.21 11.81 -8.01
CA GLN A 50 -1.39 11.05 -8.41
C GLN A 50 -1.19 9.55 -8.29
N PHE A 51 -2.21 8.89 -7.76
CA PHE A 51 -2.37 7.44 -7.76
C PHE A 51 -3.64 7.02 -8.46
N LYS A 52 -3.56 5.90 -9.19
CA LYS A 52 -4.71 5.08 -9.54
C LYS A 52 -4.69 3.85 -8.63
N MET A 53 -5.72 3.72 -7.79
CA MET A 53 -5.90 2.60 -6.88
C MET A 53 -6.91 1.63 -7.46
N GLU A 54 -6.50 0.37 -7.59
CA GLU A 54 -7.34 -0.71 -8.08
C GLU A 54 -7.95 -1.48 -6.91
N SER A 55 -9.13 -2.05 -7.11
CA SER A 55 -9.87 -2.85 -6.13
C SER A 55 -9.25 -4.21 -5.83
N ASN A 56 -8.01 -4.48 -6.24
CA ASN A 56 -7.27 -5.69 -5.85
C ASN A 56 -6.04 -5.34 -5.00
N GLY A 57 -5.97 -4.12 -4.48
CA GLY A 57 -4.82 -3.63 -3.70
C GLY A 57 -3.64 -3.17 -4.56
N GLN A 58 -3.75 -3.18 -5.89
CA GLN A 58 -2.72 -2.66 -6.78
C GLN A 58 -2.80 -1.12 -6.89
N LEU A 59 -1.65 -0.50 -7.06
CA LEU A 59 -1.50 0.94 -7.22
C LEU A 59 -0.61 1.26 -8.42
N GLN A 60 -0.97 2.31 -9.16
CA GLN A 60 -0.12 2.94 -10.17
C GLN A 60 0.12 4.39 -9.76
N ARG A 61 1.38 4.83 -9.79
CA ARG A 61 1.74 6.25 -9.71
C ARG A 61 1.71 6.82 -11.11
N LEU A 62 1.00 7.93 -11.27
CA LEU A 62 0.82 8.60 -12.55
C LEU A 62 1.53 9.97 -12.53
N ASP A 63 2.05 10.39 -13.69
CA ASP A 63 2.46 11.78 -13.91
C ASP A 63 1.29 12.66 -14.35
N GLU A 64 1.57 13.94 -14.60
CA GLU A 64 0.58 14.94 -15.03
C GLU A 64 -0.04 14.62 -16.42
N GLN A 65 0.59 13.75 -17.21
CA GLN A 65 0.11 13.27 -18.50
C GLN A 65 -0.59 11.90 -18.39
N ASN A 66 -0.90 11.48 -17.16
CA ASN A 66 -1.51 10.19 -16.83
C ASN A 66 -0.67 8.97 -17.28
N GLN A 67 0.63 9.12 -17.46
CA GLN A 67 1.52 8.00 -17.74
C GLN A 67 1.95 7.31 -16.45
N VAL A 68 2.04 5.97 -16.50
CA VAL A 68 2.49 5.18 -15.34
C VAL A 68 4.00 5.33 -15.16
N ILE A 69 4.40 5.89 -14.02
CA ILE A 69 5.81 6.13 -13.66
C ILE A 69 6.30 5.26 -12.49
N ALA A 70 5.39 4.60 -11.78
CA ALA A 70 5.68 3.59 -10.77
C ALA A 70 4.48 2.66 -10.56
N THR A 71 4.73 1.46 -10.04
CA THR A 71 3.68 0.52 -9.65
C THR A 71 3.91 0.02 -8.23
N GLY A 72 2.84 -0.42 -7.57
CA GLY A 72 2.90 -0.74 -6.16
C GLY A 72 1.65 -1.43 -5.64
N THR A 73 1.57 -1.49 -4.32
CA THR A 73 0.41 -1.98 -3.59
C THR A 73 -0.03 -0.96 -2.53
N TRP A 74 -1.30 -1.02 -2.17
CA TRP A 74 -1.89 -0.22 -1.11
C TRP A 74 -2.71 -1.09 -0.17
N THR A 75 -2.86 -0.64 1.07
CA THR A 75 -3.73 -1.22 2.09
C THR A 75 -4.44 -0.13 2.85
N LEU A 76 -5.66 -0.40 3.28
CA LEU A 76 -6.41 0.44 4.21
C LEU A 76 -6.87 -0.42 5.39
N ASN A 77 -6.47 -0.06 6.61
CA ASN A 77 -6.91 -0.71 7.85
C ASN A 77 -7.64 0.32 8.73
N GLY A 78 -8.97 0.33 8.66
CA GLY A 78 -9.77 1.41 9.23
C GLY A 78 -9.46 2.73 8.51
N ILE A 79 -8.87 3.69 9.23
CA ILE A 79 -8.41 4.97 8.66
C ILE A 79 -6.93 4.94 8.25
N GLU A 80 -6.18 3.90 8.59
CA GLU A 80 -4.75 3.84 8.32
C GLU A 80 -4.51 3.42 6.87
N PHE A 81 -4.03 4.36 6.06
CA PHE A 81 -3.63 4.11 4.69
C PHE A 81 -2.13 3.88 4.62
N GLU A 82 -1.72 2.81 3.94
CA GLU A 82 -0.32 2.58 3.61
C GLU A 82 -0.17 2.20 2.15
N CYS A 83 0.92 2.62 1.52
CA CYS A 83 1.28 2.10 0.21
C CYS A 83 2.79 1.97 0.04
N THR A 84 3.20 1.11 -0.89
CA THR A 84 4.59 0.96 -1.33
C THR A 84 4.59 0.90 -2.85
N TYR A 85 5.46 1.68 -3.49
CA TYR A 85 5.60 1.68 -4.95
C TYR A 85 7.05 1.78 -5.38
N THR A 86 7.33 1.21 -6.54
CA THR A 86 8.67 1.11 -7.13
C THR A 86 8.67 1.78 -8.49
N HIS A 87 9.59 2.73 -8.67
CA HIS A 87 9.84 3.37 -9.95
C HIS A 87 10.52 2.42 -10.94
N THR A 88 10.45 2.77 -12.22
CA THR A 88 11.10 2.02 -13.30
C THR A 88 12.63 1.92 -13.13
N ASP A 89 13.25 2.87 -12.44
CA ASP A 89 14.66 2.87 -12.07
C ASP A 89 14.99 2.02 -10.82
N GLY A 90 13.98 1.41 -10.20
CA GLY A 90 14.09 0.57 -9.01
C GLY A 90 13.97 1.33 -7.69
N GLN A 91 13.80 2.65 -7.68
CA GLN A 91 13.65 3.41 -6.44
C GLN A 91 12.31 3.08 -5.76
N VAL A 92 12.39 2.61 -4.51
CA VAL A 92 11.22 2.23 -3.71
C VAL A 92 10.85 3.33 -2.73
N HIS A 93 9.59 3.76 -2.79
CA HIS A 93 8.99 4.69 -1.84
C HIS A 93 7.87 4.02 -1.06
N ARG A 94 7.64 4.53 0.15
CA ARG A 94 6.56 4.08 1.02
C ARG A 94 5.81 5.28 1.58
N ILE A 95 4.51 5.12 1.78
CA ILE A 95 3.62 6.13 2.36
C ILE A 95 2.91 5.54 3.56
N ALA A 96 2.70 6.39 4.57
CA ALA A 96 1.74 6.18 5.64
C ALA A 96 0.88 7.44 5.76
N GLY A 97 -0.43 7.29 5.87
CA GLY A 97 -1.36 8.40 6.01
C GLY A 97 -2.66 7.98 6.67
N LEU A 98 -3.52 8.97 6.88
CA LEU A 98 -4.86 8.79 7.44
C LEU A 98 -5.89 9.15 6.38
N TYR A 99 -6.80 8.21 6.11
CA TYR A 99 -7.98 8.40 5.26
C TYR A 99 -9.13 8.98 6.08
N THR A 100 -9.75 10.02 5.55
CA THR A 100 -11.01 10.58 6.07
C THR A 100 -12.10 10.43 5.02
N ASP A 101 -13.20 9.77 5.37
CA ASP A 101 -14.32 9.49 4.48
C ASP A 101 -15.18 10.73 4.16
N PHE A 102 -15.35 11.62 5.13
CA PHE A 102 -16.11 12.87 4.96
C PHE A 102 -15.52 13.77 3.88
N ASP A 103 -14.20 13.95 3.87
CA ASP A 103 -13.51 14.81 2.90
C ASP A 103 -12.95 14.03 1.70
N ASN A 104 -13.01 12.70 1.73
CA ASN A 104 -12.33 11.81 0.79
C ASN A 104 -10.85 12.17 0.58
N THR A 105 -10.16 12.40 1.69
CA THR A 105 -8.75 12.82 1.71
C THR A 105 -7.86 11.77 2.35
N ILE A 106 -6.61 11.71 1.90
CA ILE A 106 -5.51 11.09 2.60
C ILE A 106 -4.47 12.17 2.91
N ILE A 107 -4.14 12.33 4.18
CA ILE A 107 -3.04 13.19 4.63
C ILE A 107 -1.99 12.29 5.28
N GLY A 108 -0.72 12.48 4.94
CA GLY A 108 0.30 11.59 5.45
C GLY A 108 1.72 12.02 5.12
N THR A 109 2.63 11.05 5.23
CA THR A 109 4.04 11.21 4.91
C THR A 109 4.49 10.21 3.86
N TRP A 110 5.58 10.55 3.17
CA TRP A 110 6.29 9.64 2.29
C TRP A 110 7.75 9.48 2.74
N GLY A 111 8.37 8.38 2.31
CA GLY A 111 9.78 8.12 2.56
C GLY A 111 10.40 7.13 1.59
N TYR A 112 11.72 7.08 1.62
CA TYR A 112 12.52 6.07 0.95
C TYR A 112 12.51 4.79 1.78
N HIS A 113 12.41 3.63 1.12
CA HIS A 113 12.55 2.35 1.79
C HIS A 113 13.81 2.31 2.69
N PRO A 114 13.71 1.86 3.95
CA PRO A 114 12.55 1.20 4.58
C PRO A 114 11.56 2.16 5.27
N SER A 115 11.82 3.46 5.30
CA SER A 115 11.00 4.45 6.02
C SER A 115 9.74 4.84 5.24
N LYS A 116 8.73 5.31 5.97
CA LYS A 116 7.49 5.90 5.44
C LYS A 116 7.41 7.42 5.64
N ALA A 117 8.44 8.04 6.23
CA ALA A 117 8.35 9.42 6.74
C ALA A 117 9.62 10.27 6.60
N ASN A 118 10.70 9.76 5.99
CA ASN A 118 11.95 10.51 5.84
C ASN A 118 12.03 11.35 4.55
N GLY A 119 10.95 11.41 3.76
CA GLY A 119 10.88 12.17 2.51
C GLY A 119 10.15 13.50 2.67
N GLY A 120 8.97 13.48 3.31
CA GLY A 120 8.15 14.67 3.56
C GLY A 120 6.68 14.33 3.66
N GLU A 121 5.81 15.30 3.35
CA GLU A 121 4.36 15.19 3.50
C GLU A 121 3.64 14.97 2.16
N ILE A 122 2.45 14.39 2.24
CA ILE A 122 1.52 14.25 1.12
C ILE A 122 0.11 14.69 1.53
N GLU A 123 -0.63 15.14 0.54
CA GLU A 123 -2.08 15.33 0.61
C GLU A 123 -2.68 14.80 -0.69
N LEU A 124 -3.70 13.96 -0.59
CA LEU A 124 -4.41 13.37 -1.72
C LEU A 124 -5.92 13.51 -1.51
N MET A 125 -6.64 13.75 -2.60
CA MET A 125 -8.09 13.83 -2.63
C MET A 125 -8.63 12.93 -3.74
N LYS A 126 -9.69 12.19 -3.45
CA LYS A 126 -10.38 11.37 -4.45
C LYS A 126 -11.03 12.27 -5.51
N GLN A 127 -10.84 11.92 -6.79
CA GLN A 127 -11.42 12.63 -7.94
C GLN A 127 -12.79 12.07 -8.34
#